data_AF-A0A3D5VJK1-F1
#
_entry.id   AF-A0A3D5VJK1-F1
#
_cell.length_a   1.000
_cell.length_b   1.000
_cell.length_c   1.000
_cell.angle_alpha   90.00
_cell.angle_beta   90.00
_cell.angle_gamma   90.00
#
_symmetry.space_group_name_H-M   'P 1'
#
loop_
_entity.id
_entity.type
_entity.pdbx_description
1 polymer ?
#
loop_
_entity_poly.entity_id
_entity_poly.type
_entity_poly.pdbx_seq_one_letter_code
_entity_poly.pdbx_strand_id
1 'polypeptide(L)'
;MDFLDQQGRKVLLRGVNLGGSSKTPYKPNLPSHIQDGFFDHRNVSFTGRPFPLAEADRHYARLRSWGFNCLRFLTTWEAIEHEGPGIYDEEYLDYLYQVVAKAGEYGFYVFIDPHQDVWSRFTGGDG
;
A
#
# COMPACT_ATOMS: atom_id res chain seq x y z
N MET A 1 18.70 -2.39 19.55
CA MET A 1 18.57 -3.48 18.57
C MET A 1 18.88 -2.86 17.23
N ASP A 2 19.90 -3.36 16.53
CA ASP A 2 20.41 -2.75 15.30
C ASP A 2 19.92 -3.52 14.07
N PHE A 3 19.57 -2.83 12.99
CA PHE A 3 19.35 -3.45 11.68
C PHE A 3 20.70 -3.64 10.99
N LEU A 4 21.00 -4.87 10.58
CA LEU A 4 22.22 -5.21 9.85
C LEU A 4 21.86 -5.64 8.43
N ASP A 5 22.63 -5.20 7.45
CA ASP A 5 22.54 -5.74 6.10
C ASP A 5 23.34 -7.04 5.93
N GLN A 6 23.30 -7.60 4.73
CA GLN A 6 24.01 -8.85 4.39
C GLN A 6 25.54 -8.75 4.52
N GLN A 7 26.10 -7.54 4.56
CA GLN A 7 27.54 -7.30 4.77
C GLN A 7 27.87 -6.98 6.24
N GLY A 8 26.88 -7.05 7.15
CA GLY A 8 27.05 -6.78 8.57
C GLY A 8 27.13 -5.29 8.91
N ARG A 9 26.81 -4.39 7.98
CA ARG A 9 26.81 -2.94 8.24
C ARG A 9 25.54 -2.56 8.99
N LYS A 10 25.66 -1.63 9.95
CA LYS A 10 24.49 -1.04 10.61
C LYS A 10 23.75 -0.13 9.65
N VAL A 11 22.46 -0.38 9.45
CA VAL A 11 21.60 0.40 8.57
C VAL A 11 20.68 1.30 9.38
N LEU A 12 20.75 2.61 9.12
CA LEU A 12 19.76 3.55 9.61
C LEU A 12 18.63 3.67 8.59
N LEU A 13 17.44 3.20 8.96
CA LEU A 13 16.25 3.31 8.13
C LEU A 13 15.66 4.73 8.27
N ARG A 14 15.69 5.50 7.19
CA ARG A 14 15.06 6.82 7.07
C ARG A 14 14.10 6.79 5.90
N GLY A 15 12.83 6.97 6.22
CA GLY A 15 11.77 6.69 5.27
C GLY A 15 10.53 7.53 5.47
N VAL A 16 9.53 7.21 4.65
CA VAL A 16 8.21 7.83 4.66
C VAL A 16 7.12 6.78 4.67
N ASN A 17 5.91 7.20 5.08
CA ASN A 17 4.71 6.46 4.81
C ASN A 17 4.35 6.55 3.33
N LEU A 18 4.14 5.40 2.71
CA LEU A 18 3.71 5.25 1.34
C LEU A 18 2.31 4.63 1.33
N GLY A 19 1.30 5.47 1.47
CA GLY A 19 -0.07 4.99 1.61
C GLY A 19 -1.19 5.95 1.24
N GLY A 20 -0.87 7.17 0.78
CA GLY A 20 -1.81 8.26 0.46
C GLY A 20 -3.29 7.89 0.45
N SER A 21 -3.78 7.41 -0.69
CA SER A 21 -5.18 6.99 -0.88
C SER A 21 -5.40 5.46 -0.81
N SER A 22 -4.44 4.70 -0.26
CA SER A 22 -4.49 3.23 -0.17
C SER A 22 -5.62 2.69 0.69
N LYS A 23 -6.23 3.55 1.50
CA LYS A 23 -7.30 3.23 2.45
C LYS A 23 -8.68 3.12 1.81
N THR A 24 -8.80 3.43 0.52
CA THR A 24 -10.08 3.48 -0.19
C THR A 24 -9.98 2.85 -1.58
N PRO A 25 -11.04 2.19 -2.07
CA PRO A 25 -11.09 1.63 -3.41
C PRO A 25 -10.63 2.59 -4.49
N TYR A 26 -9.87 2.08 -5.47
CA TYR A 26 -9.50 2.81 -6.68
C TYR A 26 -10.65 2.81 -7.69
N LYS A 27 -11.30 1.65 -7.87
CA LYS A 27 -12.42 1.46 -8.80
C LYS A 27 -13.55 0.69 -8.14
N PRO A 28 -14.80 1.18 -8.19
CA PRO A 28 -15.11 2.60 -8.34
C PRO A 28 -14.43 3.42 -7.23
N ASN A 29 -14.20 4.72 -7.46
CA ASN A 29 -13.62 5.59 -6.43
C ASN A 29 -14.67 5.82 -5.32
N LEU A 30 -14.63 4.97 -4.28
CA LEU A 30 -15.61 4.92 -3.18
C LEU A 30 -14.97 5.26 -1.82
N PRO A 31 -14.68 6.55 -1.55
CA PRO A 31 -14.29 6.98 -0.22
C PRO A 31 -15.46 6.87 0.78
N SER A 32 -15.15 6.85 2.08
CA SER A 32 -16.13 6.57 3.15
C SER A 32 -17.28 7.57 3.29
N HIS A 33 -17.17 8.77 2.70
CA HIS A 33 -18.22 9.79 2.75
C HIS A 33 -19.24 9.67 1.60
N ILE A 34 -19.02 8.80 0.62
CA ILE A 34 -19.95 8.56 -0.50
C ILE A 34 -20.87 7.42 -0.11
N GLN A 35 -22.18 7.67 -0.11
CA GLN A 35 -23.19 6.68 0.29
C GLN A 35 -23.60 5.74 -0.85
N ASP A 36 -23.68 6.26 -2.07
CA ASP A 36 -24.11 5.50 -3.24
C ASP A 36 -23.12 4.39 -3.55
N GLY A 37 -23.59 3.14 -3.52
CA GLY A 37 -22.76 1.95 -3.76
C GLY A 37 -21.77 1.63 -2.63
N PHE A 38 -21.81 2.34 -1.50
CA PHE A 38 -20.83 2.19 -0.42
C PHE A 38 -20.71 0.75 0.11
N PHE A 39 -21.86 0.10 0.29
CA PHE A 39 -21.95 -1.27 0.82
C PHE A 39 -21.66 -2.35 -0.22
N ASP A 40 -21.45 -1.98 -1.49
CA ASP A 40 -21.05 -2.91 -2.55
C ASP A 40 -19.55 -3.19 -2.54
N HIS A 41 -19.07 -3.69 -1.40
CA HIS A 41 -17.65 -3.97 -1.17
C HIS A 41 -17.12 -5.16 -2.00
N ARG A 42 -18.00 -5.97 -2.60
CA ARG A 42 -17.58 -7.12 -3.42
C ARG A 42 -17.16 -6.71 -4.83
N ASN A 43 -17.59 -5.55 -5.30
CA ASN A 43 -17.31 -5.05 -6.65
C ASN A 43 -16.38 -3.82 -6.61
N VAL A 44 -15.36 -3.88 -5.77
CA VAL A 44 -14.33 -2.84 -5.65
C VAL A 44 -12.96 -3.40 -6.01
N SER A 45 -12.02 -2.53 -6.35
CA SER A 45 -10.62 -2.87 -6.59
C SER A 45 -9.72 -1.81 -5.98
N PHE A 46 -8.67 -2.26 -5.30
CA PHE A 46 -7.62 -1.41 -4.74
C PHE A 46 -6.38 -1.33 -5.63
N THR A 47 -6.35 -2.08 -6.74
CA THR A 47 -5.27 -2.07 -7.73
C THR A 47 -5.03 -0.67 -8.26
N GLY A 48 -3.78 -0.22 -8.17
CA GLY A 48 -3.39 1.16 -8.50
C GLY A 48 -3.37 2.12 -7.31
N ARG A 49 -3.54 1.65 -6.07
CA ARG A 49 -3.21 2.41 -4.85
C ARG A 49 -1.86 1.99 -4.24
N PRO A 50 -1.00 2.92 -3.80
CA PRO A 50 -1.24 4.36 -3.69
C PRO A 50 -1.12 5.13 -5.00
N PHE A 51 -0.61 4.50 -6.07
CA PHE A 51 -0.53 5.06 -7.42
C PHE A 51 -0.47 3.95 -8.48
N PRO A 52 -0.85 4.22 -9.74
CA PRO A 52 -0.69 3.25 -10.83
C PRO A 52 0.77 2.80 -10.99
N LEU A 53 0.99 1.52 -11.31
CA LEU A 53 2.34 0.97 -11.47
C LEU A 53 3.20 1.76 -12.47
N ALA A 54 2.60 2.26 -13.55
CA ALA A 54 3.26 3.08 -14.56
C ALA A 54 3.84 4.40 -14.01
N GLU A 55 3.40 4.85 -12.84
CA GLU A 55 3.92 6.05 -12.18
C GLU A 55 5.00 5.75 -11.12
N ALA A 56 5.24 4.48 -10.81
CA ALA A 56 6.11 4.05 -9.71
C ALA A 56 7.53 4.60 -9.85
N ASP A 57 8.13 4.51 -11.04
CA ASP A 57 9.48 5.00 -11.33
C ASP A 57 9.65 6.47 -10.96
N ARG A 58 8.67 7.31 -11.33
CA ARG A 58 8.66 8.75 -11.05
C ARG A 58 8.63 9.02 -9.54
N HIS A 59 7.82 8.28 -8.78
CA HIS A 59 7.70 8.45 -7.34
C HIS A 59 8.95 7.97 -6.60
N TYR A 60 9.46 6.80 -6.97
CA TYR A 60 10.65 6.22 -6.34
C TYR A 60 11.91 6.99 -6.65
N ALA A 61 12.12 7.44 -7.89
CA ALA A 61 13.24 8.31 -8.23
C ALA A 61 13.23 9.60 -7.39
N ARG A 62 12.06 10.20 -7.20
CA ARG A 62 11.90 11.41 -6.36
C ARG A 62 12.28 11.13 -4.90
N LEU A 63 11.72 10.08 -4.30
CA LEU A 63 12.01 9.73 -2.91
C LEU A 63 13.49 9.39 -2.69
N ARG A 64 14.13 8.72 -3.66
CA ARG A 64 15.58 8.46 -3.63
C ARG A 64 16.40 9.74 -3.73
N SER A 65 16.00 10.68 -4.57
CA SER A 65 16.69 11.97 -4.70
C SER A 65 16.66 12.79 -3.41
N TRP A 66 15.66 12.57 -2.55
CA TRP A 66 15.56 13.18 -1.22
C TRP A 66 16.38 12.43 -0.14
N GLY A 67 17.02 11.31 -0.49
CA GLY A 67 17.89 10.54 0.41
C GLY A 67 17.17 9.52 1.28
N PHE A 68 15.89 9.22 1.02
CA PHE A 68 15.18 8.15 1.74
C PHE A 68 15.65 6.76 1.29
N ASN A 69 15.68 5.82 2.23
CA ASN A 69 16.05 4.42 1.99
C ASN A 69 15.01 3.41 2.48
N CYS A 70 13.93 3.85 3.12
CA CYS A 70 12.91 2.97 3.68
C CYS A 70 11.49 3.48 3.32
N LEU A 71 10.55 2.56 3.12
CA LEU A 71 9.14 2.86 2.84
C LEU A 71 8.25 2.02 3.75
N ARG A 72 7.34 2.67 4.48
CA ARG A 72 6.19 2.02 5.14
C ARG A 72 5.08 1.90 4.11
N PHE A 73 4.89 0.73 3.52
CA PHE A 73 3.89 0.54 2.47
C PHE A 73 2.56 0.10 3.08
N LEU A 74 1.52 0.93 2.95
CA LEU A 74 0.21 0.67 3.54
C LEU A 74 -0.62 -0.23 2.61
N THR A 75 -1.18 -1.30 3.16
CA THR A 75 -2.26 -2.11 2.59
C THR A 75 -3.33 -2.31 3.65
N THR A 76 -4.60 -2.37 3.29
CA THR A 76 -5.68 -2.74 4.21
C THR A 76 -6.00 -4.23 4.05
N TRP A 77 -6.67 -4.84 5.04
CA TRP A 77 -7.25 -6.17 4.87
C TRP A 77 -8.35 -6.12 3.80
N GLU A 78 -9.15 -5.06 3.75
CA GLU A 78 -10.14 -4.90 2.68
C GLU A 78 -9.50 -4.92 1.29
N ALA A 79 -8.31 -4.36 1.08
CA ALA A 79 -7.64 -4.45 -0.21
C ALA A 79 -7.27 -5.89 -0.59
N ILE A 80 -7.01 -6.74 0.40
CA ILE A 80 -6.56 -8.13 0.21
C ILE A 80 -7.75 -9.08 0.09
N GLU A 81 -8.85 -8.84 0.82
CA GLU A 81 -10.01 -9.75 0.89
C GLU A 81 -11.34 -8.97 0.84
N HIS A 82 -11.50 -8.03 -0.10
CA HIS A 82 -12.72 -7.23 -0.19
C HIS A 82 -13.99 -8.08 -0.41
N GLU A 83 -13.90 -9.24 -1.08
CA GLU A 83 -15.06 -10.11 -1.30
C GLU A 83 -15.52 -10.84 -0.04
N GLY A 84 -14.60 -11.06 0.91
CA GLY A 84 -14.84 -11.70 2.20
C GLY A 84 -13.71 -12.65 2.62
N PRO A 85 -13.80 -13.19 3.84
CA PRO A 85 -12.72 -13.97 4.45
C PRO A 85 -12.26 -15.16 3.59
N GLY A 86 -10.96 -15.24 3.33
CA GLY A 86 -10.35 -16.32 2.55
C GLY A 86 -10.61 -16.25 1.04
N ILE A 87 -11.21 -15.16 0.55
CA ILE A 87 -11.33 -14.85 -0.88
C ILE A 87 -10.36 -13.71 -1.18
N TYR A 88 -9.16 -14.09 -1.60
CA TYR A 88 -8.07 -13.15 -1.87
C TYR A 88 -8.25 -12.46 -3.23
N ASP A 89 -8.03 -11.14 -3.26
CA ASP A 89 -7.88 -10.38 -4.50
C ASP A 89 -6.47 -10.60 -5.07
N GLU A 90 -6.32 -11.66 -5.88
CA GLU A 90 -5.05 -12.02 -6.53
C GLU A 90 -4.55 -10.92 -7.49
N GLU A 91 -5.44 -10.13 -8.09
CA GLU A 91 -5.05 -9.00 -8.95
C GLU A 91 -4.39 -7.91 -8.11
N TYR A 92 -4.96 -7.59 -6.94
CA TYR A 92 -4.35 -6.66 -6.01
C TYR A 92 -3.01 -7.17 -5.46
N LEU A 93 -2.91 -8.46 -5.12
CA LEU A 93 -1.68 -9.06 -4.61
C LEU A 93 -0.56 -9.05 -5.66
N ASP A 94 -0.87 -9.33 -6.93
CA ASP A 94 0.09 -9.22 -8.04
C ASP A 94 0.54 -7.77 -8.24
N TYR A 95 -0.39 -6.81 -8.23
CA TYR A 95 -0.07 -5.38 -8.27
C TYR A 95 0.84 -4.96 -7.08
N LEU A 96 0.52 -5.41 -5.86
CA LEU A 96 1.30 -5.12 -4.66
C LEU A 96 2.72 -5.68 -4.77
N TYR A 97 2.86 -6.91 -5.29
CA TYR A 97 4.16 -7.50 -5.56
C TYR A 97 4.96 -6.64 -6.54
N GLN A 98 4.36 -6.28 -7.69
CA GLN A 98 5.05 -5.51 -8.73
C GLN A 98 5.51 -4.13 -8.23
N VAL A 99 4.68 -3.43 -7.46
CA VAL A 99 5.03 -2.09 -6.94
C VAL A 99 6.11 -2.16 -5.85
N VAL A 100 6.09 -3.19 -4.99
CA VAL A 100 7.13 -3.43 -3.98
C VAL A 100 8.44 -3.89 -4.61
N ALA A 101 8.40 -4.80 -5.59
CA ALA A 101 9.56 -5.24 -6.35
C ALA A 101 10.23 -4.04 -7.04
N LYS A 102 9.42 -3.16 -7.64
CA LYS A 102 9.92 -1.93 -8.25
C LYS A 102 10.62 -1.02 -7.23
N ALA A 103 10.09 -0.87 -6.03
CA ALA A 103 10.77 -0.11 -4.97
C ALA A 103 12.16 -0.70 -4.63
N GLY A 104 12.30 -2.02 -4.68
CA GLY A 104 13.57 -2.73 -4.50
C GLY A 104 14.63 -2.37 -5.56
N GLU A 105 14.23 -2.17 -6.82
CA GLU A 105 15.12 -1.71 -7.89
C GLU A 105 15.73 -0.32 -7.61
N TYR A 106 15.02 0.51 -6.84
CA TYR A 106 15.50 1.82 -6.37
C TYR A 106 16.29 1.74 -5.05
N GLY A 107 16.52 0.54 -4.51
CA GLY A 107 17.29 0.31 -3.29
C GLY A 107 16.54 0.74 -2.02
N PHE A 108 15.20 0.68 -2.03
CA PHE A 108 14.41 0.86 -0.82
C PHE A 108 14.28 -0.44 -0.03
N TYR A 109 14.39 -0.33 1.29
CA TYR A 109 13.78 -1.29 2.20
C TYR A 109 12.28 -0.99 2.28
N VAL A 110 11.45 -2.03 2.17
CA VAL A 110 10.00 -1.89 2.28
C VAL A 110 9.53 -2.74 3.44
N PHE A 111 8.67 -2.17 4.27
CA PHE A 111 7.90 -2.93 5.25
C PHE A 111 6.42 -2.77 4.96
N ILE A 112 5.73 -3.91 4.87
CA ILE A 112 4.29 -3.95 4.64
C ILE A 112 3.60 -3.63 5.96
N ASP A 113 2.65 -2.71 5.87
CA ASP A 113 1.85 -2.23 6.99
C ASP A 113 0.38 -2.59 6.72
N PRO A 114 -0.14 -3.68 7.32
CA PRO A 114 -1.56 -3.99 7.39
C PRO A 114 -2.26 -2.90 8.21
N HIS A 115 -2.71 -1.86 7.52
CA HIS A 115 -3.11 -0.61 8.09
C HIS A 115 -4.61 -0.59 8.40
N GLN A 116 -4.97 0.10 9.48
CA GLN A 116 -6.35 0.47 9.79
C GLN A 116 -6.35 1.81 10.53
N ASP A 117 -7.40 2.59 10.32
CA ASP A 117 -7.83 3.66 11.22
C ASP A 117 -9.30 3.42 11.54
N VAL A 118 -9.68 3.41 12.81
CA VAL A 118 -11.10 3.26 13.21
C VAL A 118 -11.73 2.00 12.60
N TRP A 119 -10.98 0.88 12.58
CA TRP A 119 -11.43 -0.48 12.24
C TRP A 119 -11.74 -0.77 10.76
N SER A 120 -12.61 0.00 10.09
CA SER A 120 -13.11 -0.32 8.75
C SER A 120 -13.77 0.89 8.09
N ARG A 121 -13.90 0.88 6.76
CA ARG A 121 -14.77 1.84 6.05
C ARG A 121 -16.18 1.86 6.63
N PHE A 122 -16.70 0.71 7.04
CA PHE A 122 -18.07 0.55 7.58
C PHE A 122 -18.28 1.22 8.94
N THR A 123 -17.20 1.64 9.61
CA THR A 123 -17.21 2.40 10.86
C THR A 123 -16.71 3.83 10.67
N GLY A 124 -16.62 4.30 9.41
CA GLY A 124 -16.12 5.63 9.06
C GLY A 124 -14.59 5.73 8.96
N GLY A 125 -13.88 4.60 9.02
CA GLY A 125 -12.43 4.48 8.99
C GLY A 125 -11.90 3.75 7.74
N ASP A 126 -10.88 2.91 7.96
CA ASP A 126 -10.30 1.96 7.02
C ASP A 126 -9.70 0.76 7.76
N GLY A 127 -9.48 -0.32 7.02
CA GLY A 127 -9.02 -1.60 7.54
C GLY A 127 -9.49 -2.72 6.64
#